data_AF-A0A7H4LZR0-F1
#
_entry.id   AF-A0A7H4LZR0-F1
#
_cell.length_a   1.000
_cell.length_b   1.000
_cell.length_c   1.000
_cell.angle_alpha   90.00
_cell.angle_beta   90.00
_cell.angle_gamma   90.00
#
_symmetry.space_group_name_H-M   'P 1'
#
loop_
_entity.id
_entity.type
_entity.pdbx_description
1 polymer ?
#
loop_
_entity_poly.entity_id
_entity_poly.type
_entity_poly.pdbx_seq_one_letter_code
_entity_poly.pdbx_strand_id
1 'polypeptide(L)'
;MPRISDDGSNYDVITRVKEMVATPGEAELKQMTEFYQELTELRKSSPLFTLGDGSAVMKRVDFRNTGSDQQAGLLVMTVDDGVKAGASLDSRLDGLVVMINAAPESRTLNEFAGETLQLSAIQQAAGENSLANGVQIAADGTVTLPAWSVAVLEMPQGDAQGAGLPVSSK
;
A
#
# COMPACT_ATOMS: atom_id res chain seq x y z
N MET A 1 13.38 -14.49 -29.33
CA MET A 1 14.02 -15.29 -28.28
C MET A 1 15.21 -14.51 -27.73
N PRO A 2 15.53 -14.62 -26.43
CA PRO A 2 16.75 -14.06 -25.84
C PRO A 2 18.01 -14.80 -26.33
N ARG A 3 19.19 -14.48 -25.78
CA ARG A 3 20.47 -15.05 -26.24
C ARG A 3 20.57 -16.55 -25.89
N ILE A 4 20.98 -17.36 -26.86
CA ILE A 4 21.03 -18.83 -26.68
C ILE A 4 22.09 -19.27 -25.65
N SER A 5 23.20 -18.53 -25.53
CA SER A 5 24.33 -18.88 -24.67
C SER A 5 23.99 -18.88 -23.17
N ASP A 6 22.85 -18.30 -22.79
CA ASP A 6 22.42 -18.14 -21.41
C ASP A 6 20.99 -18.64 -21.21
N ASP A 7 20.10 -18.35 -22.17
CA ASP A 7 18.68 -18.66 -22.08
C ASP A 7 18.22 -19.80 -22.97
N GLY A 8 19.12 -20.46 -23.71
CA GLY A 8 18.74 -21.54 -24.63
C GLY A 8 17.92 -22.64 -23.96
N SER A 9 18.27 -22.99 -22.72
CA SER A 9 17.53 -23.96 -21.89
C SER A 9 16.13 -23.50 -21.48
N ASN A 10 15.84 -22.20 -21.57
CA ASN A 10 14.54 -21.61 -21.24
C ASN A 10 13.62 -21.48 -22.48
N TYR A 11 14.08 -21.84 -23.68
CA TYR A 11 13.30 -21.58 -24.91
C TYR A 11 11.94 -22.29 -24.91
N ASP A 12 11.86 -23.48 -24.34
CA ASP A 12 10.60 -24.24 -24.23
C ASP A 12 9.59 -23.52 -23.32
N VAL A 13 10.03 -22.99 -22.17
CA VAL A 13 9.13 -22.22 -21.29
C VAL A 13 8.75 -20.88 -21.91
N ILE A 14 9.69 -20.16 -22.51
CA ILE A 14 9.43 -18.88 -23.20
C ILE A 14 8.37 -19.09 -24.27
N THR A 15 8.48 -20.16 -25.07
CA THR A 15 7.53 -20.45 -26.14
C THR A 15 6.12 -20.69 -25.60
N ARG A 16 5.99 -21.35 -24.45
CA ARG A 16 4.70 -21.61 -23.80
C ARG A 16 4.03 -20.35 -23.25
N VAL A 17 4.78 -19.32 -22.85
CA VAL A 17 4.22 -18.16 -22.11
C VAL A 17 4.23 -16.84 -22.89
N LYS A 18 5.05 -16.68 -23.94
CA LYS A 18 5.29 -15.38 -24.61
C LYS A 18 4.08 -14.72 -25.27
N GLU A 19 3.03 -15.48 -25.57
CA GLU A 19 1.85 -15.03 -26.33
C GLU A 19 0.54 -15.21 -25.54
N MET A 20 0.62 -15.33 -24.21
CA MET A 20 -0.55 -15.52 -23.35
C MET A 20 -1.48 -14.30 -23.31
N VAL A 21 -0.93 -13.10 -23.51
CA VAL A 21 -1.64 -11.82 -23.61
C VAL A 21 -0.98 -10.95 -24.68
N ALA A 22 -1.64 -9.88 -25.10
CA ALA A 22 -1.09 -8.94 -26.07
C ALA A 22 0.15 -8.22 -25.52
N THR A 23 1.07 -7.84 -26.42
CA THR A 23 2.18 -6.95 -26.07
C THR A 23 1.63 -5.58 -25.64
N PRO A 24 2.09 -5.00 -24.51
CA PRO A 24 1.65 -3.67 -24.05
C PRO A 24 1.86 -2.58 -25.11
N GLY A 25 0.81 -1.78 -25.34
CA GLY A 25 0.82 -0.62 -26.21
C GLY A 25 0.92 0.69 -25.44
N GLU A 26 0.71 1.82 -26.13
CA GLU A 26 0.81 3.16 -25.54
C GLU A 26 -0.09 3.34 -24.31
N ALA A 27 -1.31 2.78 -24.34
CA ALA A 27 -2.26 2.86 -23.26
C ALA A 27 -1.73 2.20 -21.97
N GLU A 28 -1.24 0.97 -22.05
CA GLU A 28 -0.69 0.25 -20.91
C GLU A 28 0.61 0.88 -20.40
N LEU A 29 1.47 1.38 -21.32
CA LEU A 29 2.70 2.08 -20.94
C LEU A 29 2.39 3.37 -20.18
N LYS A 30 1.41 4.14 -20.63
CA LYS A 30 0.96 5.36 -19.95
C LYS A 30 0.35 5.03 -18.60
N GLN A 31 -0.54 4.06 -18.53
CA GLN A 31 -1.14 3.60 -17.27
C GLN A 31 -0.07 3.19 -16.25
N MET A 32 0.89 2.37 -16.66
CA MET A 32 1.98 1.94 -15.76
C MET A 32 2.87 3.11 -15.35
N THR A 33 3.08 4.11 -16.22
CA THR A 33 3.82 5.32 -15.87
C THR A 33 3.08 6.12 -14.80
N GLU A 34 1.76 6.27 -14.91
CA GLU A 34 0.92 6.96 -13.91
C GLU A 34 0.97 6.23 -12.56
N PHE A 35 0.79 4.91 -12.55
CA PHE A 35 0.95 4.09 -11.34
C PHE A 35 2.34 4.22 -10.71
N TYR A 36 3.40 4.22 -11.52
CA TYR A 36 4.76 4.35 -11.02
C TYR A 36 4.99 5.73 -10.38
N GLN A 37 4.52 6.80 -11.03
CA GLN A 37 4.60 8.14 -10.50
C GLN A 37 3.81 8.27 -9.19
N GLU A 38 2.57 7.76 -9.14
CA GLU A 38 1.75 7.70 -7.93
C GLU A 38 2.51 7.07 -6.75
N LEU A 39 3.14 5.90 -6.95
CA LEU A 39 3.95 5.24 -5.92
C LEU A 39 5.12 6.11 -5.43
N THR A 40 5.81 6.78 -6.35
CA THR A 40 6.95 7.65 -5.97
C THR A 40 6.51 8.93 -5.27
N GLU A 41 5.36 9.50 -5.65
CA GLU A 41 4.76 10.66 -4.99
C GLU A 41 4.31 10.29 -3.57
N LEU A 42 3.64 9.14 -3.40
CA LEU A 42 3.29 8.60 -2.08
C LEU A 42 4.52 8.39 -1.20
N ARG A 43 5.58 7.79 -1.74
CA ARG A 43 6.82 7.54 -0.98
C ARG A 43 7.42 8.80 -0.36
N LYS A 44 7.35 9.95 -1.04
CA LYS A 44 7.89 11.23 -0.54
C LYS A 44 6.82 12.09 0.16
N SER A 45 5.56 11.64 0.21
CA SER A 45 4.46 12.46 0.71
C SER A 45 4.54 12.67 2.21
N SER A 46 5.20 11.77 2.96
CA SER A 46 5.34 11.84 4.42
C SER A 46 6.71 11.32 4.87
N PRO A 47 7.33 11.94 5.90
CA PRO A 47 8.53 11.40 6.55
C PRO A 47 8.35 9.98 7.11
N LEU A 48 7.11 9.57 7.39
CA LEU A 48 6.77 8.25 7.92
C LEU A 48 7.16 7.10 6.97
N PHE A 49 7.29 7.35 5.66
CA PHE A 49 7.79 6.35 4.70
C PHE A 49 9.31 6.17 4.71
N THR A 50 10.06 7.11 5.30
CA THR A 50 11.52 7.17 5.21
C THR A 50 12.14 7.52 6.56
N LEU A 51 11.77 6.79 7.61
CA LEU A 51 12.19 7.04 9.01
C LEU A 51 13.72 7.07 9.21
N GLY A 52 14.50 6.41 8.36
CA GLY A 52 15.96 6.47 8.31
C GLY A 52 16.68 5.71 9.44
N ASP A 53 16.12 5.68 10.65
CA ASP A 53 16.68 5.01 11.82
C ASP A 53 15.94 3.71 12.17
N GLY A 54 16.69 2.64 12.45
CA GLY A 54 16.12 1.33 12.75
C GLY A 54 15.29 1.31 14.05
N SER A 55 15.66 2.10 15.06
CA SER A 55 14.89 2.17 16.30
C SER A 55 13.57 2.93 16.11
N ALA A 56 13.56 3.94 15.24
CA ALA A 56 12.34 4.63 14.82
C ALA A 56 11.41 3.67 14.06
N VAL A 57 11.96 2.85 13.15
CA VAL A 57 11.20 1.80 12.45
C VAL A 57 10.57 0.83 13.44
N MET A 58 11.35 0.28 14.38
CA MET A 58 10.84 -0.68 15.37
C MET A 58 9.75 -0.11 16.28
N LYS A 59 9.79 1.20 16.57
CA LYS A 59 8.80 1.87 17.44
C LYS A 59 7.50 2.22 16.71
N ARG A 60 7.51 2.30 15.38
CA ARG A 60 6.43 2.92 14.60
C ARG A 60 5.80 1.98 13.60
N VAL A 61 6.55 1.03 13.05
CA VAL A 61 6.07 0.16 11.98
C VAL A 61 5.52 -1.14 12.56
N ASP A 62 4.31 -1.49 12.17
CA ASP A 62 3.71 -2.79 12.45
C ASP A 62 2.98 -3.36 11.23
N PHE A 63 2.62 -4.65 11.29
CA PHE A 63 1.90 -5.34 10.24
C PHE A 63 0.63 -6.00 10.76
N ARG A 64 -0.45 -5.83 10.01
CA ARG A 64 -1.75 -6.47 10.21
C ARG A 64 -1.92 -7.63 9.22
N ASN A 65 -3.03 -8.38 9.34
CA ASN A 65 -3.26 -9.56 8.50
C ASN A 65 -2.06 -10.54 8.52
N THR A 66 -1.62 -10.93 9.72
CA THR A 66 -0.49 -11.85 9.93
C THR A 66 -0.94 -13.15 10.63
N GLY A 67 -0.05 -14.14 10.72
CA GLY A 67 -0.35 -15.43 11.37
C GLY A 67 -0.99 -16.47 10.45
N SER A 68 -1.49 -17.56 11.03
CA SER A 68 -2.08 -18.69 10.28
C SER A 68 -3.37 -18.34 9.56
N ASP A 69 -4.08 -17.34 10.07
CA ASP A 69 -5.43 -16.98 9.62
C ASP A 69 -5.42 -15.78 8.67
N GLN A 70 -4.23 -15.39 8.20
CA GLN A 70 -4.06 -14.27 7.27
C GLN A 70 -4.76 -14.55 5.92
N GLN A 71 -5.28 -13.47 5.32
CA GLN A 71 -5.71 -13.46 3.92
C GLN A 71 -4.46 -13.43 3.03
N ALA A 72 -4.16 -14.53 2.33
CA ALA A 72 -2.98 -14.62 1.47
C ALA A 72 -2.97 -13.54 0.38
N GLY A 73 -1.79 -12.94 0.17
CA GLY A 73 -1.57 -11.88 -0.82
C GLY A 73 -1.96 -10.48 -0.35
N LEU A 74 -2.53 -10.31 0.85
CA LEU A 74 -2.86 -9.00 1.40
C LEU A 74 -1.78 -8.54 2.40
N LEU A 75 -1.06 -7.49 2.05
CA LEU A 75 -0.08 -6.86 2.95
C LEU A 75 -0.68 -5.60 3.54
N VAL A 76 -0.65 -5.48 4.87
CA VAL A 76 -1.13 -4.29 5.58
C VAL A 76 -0.07 -3.83 6.56
N MET A 77 0.54 -2.70 6.27
CA MET A 77 1.54 -2.06 7.11
C MET A 77 0.94 -0.83 7.76
N THR A 78 1.13 -0.65 9.06
CA THR A 78 0.79 0.57 9.78
C THR A 78 2.07 1.30 10.17
N VAL A 79 2.07 2.63 10.10
CA VAL A 79 3.14 3.47 10.61
C VAL A 79 2.57 4.49 11.57
N ASP A 80 3.00 4.42 12.82
CA ASP A 80 2.52 5.25 13.92
C ASP A 80 3.18 6.62 13.95
N ASP A 81 2.38 7.67 14.06
CA ASP A 81 2.80 9.02 14.46
C ASP A 81 2.05 9.53 15.69
N GLY A 82 1.39 8.64 16.43
CA GLY A 82 0.69 8.95 17.66
C GLY A 82 1.62 9.16 18.85
N VAL A 83 1.04 9.63 19.95
CA VAL A 83 1.79 9.99 21.17
C VAL A 83 2.66 8.85 21.74
N LYS A 84 2.31 7.58 21.48
CA LYS A 84 3.09 6.42 21.94
C LYS A 84 4.36 6.19 21.12
N ALA A 85 4.41 6.66 19.88
CA ALA A 85 5.59 6.60 19.02
C ALA A 85 6.65 7.68 19.36
N GLY A 86 6.30 8.66 20.19
CA GLY A 86 7.12 9.81 20.54
C GLY A 86 6.61 11.09 19.88
N ALA A 87 7.51 12.04 19.60
CA ALA A 87 7.13 13.28 18.93
C ALA A 87 6.58 13.02 17.53
N SER A 88 5.55 13.78 17.12
CA SER A 88 5.04 13.75 15.76
C SER A 88 6.14 14.13 14.76
N LEU A 89 6.24 13.35 13.69
CA LEU A 89 7.14 13.54 12.57
C LEU A 89 6.42 14.17 11.36
N ASP A 90 5.10 14.00 11.27
CA ASP A 90 4.25 14.59 10.25
C ASP A 90 3.05 15.27 10.91
N SER A 91 3.08 16.60 11.00
CA SER A 91 2.03 17.37 11.69
C SER A 91 0.64 17.29 11.05
N ARG A 92 0.50 16.61 9.91
CA ARG A 92 -0.78 16.39 9.24
C ARG A 92 -1.41 15.07 9.65
N LEU A 93 -0.64 14.11 10.15
CA LEU A 93 -1.05 12.71 10.27
C LEU A 93 -0.70 12.17 11.66
N ASP A 94 -1.66 11.50 12.31
CA ASP A 94 -1.38 10.67 13.50
C ASP A 94 -0.88 9.26 13.11
N GLY A 95 -0.95 8.92 11.84
CA GLY A 95 -0.42 7.67 11.30
C GLY A 95 -0.85 7.44 9.86
N LEU A 96 -0.28 6.39 9.26
CA LEU A 96 -0.68 5.91 7.94
C LEU A 96 -0.81 4.39 7.89
N VAL A 97 -1.62 3.92 6.96
CA VAL A 97 -1.81 2.50 6.64
C VAL A 97 -1.49 2.31 5.17
N VAL A 98 -0.58 1.39 4.85
CA VAL A 98 -0.31 0.94 3.50
C VAL A 98 -0.94 -0.42 3.32
N MET A 99 -1.85 -0.55 2.35
CA MET A 99 -2.55 -1.77 2.03
C MET A 99 -2.24 -2.16 0.59
N ILE A 100 -1.68 -3.35 0.39
CA ILE A 100 -1.37 -3.91 -0.93
C ILE A 100 -2.15 -5.21 -1.06
N ASN A 101 -3.14 -5.23 -1.95
CA ASN A 101 -3.86 -6.45 -2.29
C ASN A 101 -3.24 -7.09 -3.54
N ALA A 102 -2.23 -7.94 -3.33
CA ALA A 102 -1.61 -8.74 -4.38
C ALA A 102 -2.36 -10.07 -4.61
N ALA A 103 -3.70 -10.00 -4.66
CA ALA A 103 -4.58 -11.14 -4.89
C ALA A 103 -5.63 -10.81 -5.97
N PRO A 104 -6.17 -11.83 -6.66
CA PRO A 104 -7.21 -11.66 -7.67
C PRO A 104 -8.60 -11.43 -7.07
N GLU A 105 -8.78 -11.60 -5.76
CA GLU A 105 -10.04 -11.33 -5.07
C GLU A 105 -10.03 -9.96 -4.38
N SER A 106 -11.21 -9.37 -4.23
CA SER A 106 -11.38 -8.25 -3.30
C SER A 106 -11.11 -8.71 -1.87
N ARG A 107 -10.49 -7.84 -1.07
CA ARG A 107 -10.16 -8.10 0.34
C ARG A 107 -10.82 -7.05 1.21
N THR A 108 -11.39 -7.49 2.33
CA THR A 108 -12.02 -6.61 3.32
C THR A 108 -11.34 -6.80 4.66
N LEU A 109 -11.10 -5.69 5.36
CA LEU A 109 -10.54 -5.67 6.71
C LEU A 109 -11.29 -4.67 7.58
N ASN A 110 -11.57 -5.08 8.82
CA ASN A 110 -12.25 -4.29 9.84
C ASN A 110 -11.34 -4.01 11.05
N GLU A 111 -10.02 -4.17 10.89
CA GLU A 111 -9.04 -3.96 11.97
C GLU A 111 -8.82 -2.48 12.35
N PHE A 112 -9.42 -1.55 11.60
CA PHE A 112 -9.39 -0.11 11.86
C PHE A 112 -10.75 0.40 12.32
N ALA A 113 -11.58 -0.49 12.87
CA ALA A 113 -12.93 -0.12 13.26
C ALA A 113 -12.92 1.00 14.32
N GLY A 114 -13.68 2.06 14.05
CA GLY A 114 -13.73 3.26 14.88
C GLY A 114 -12.59 4.28 14.63
N GLU A 115 -11.60 3.93 13.82
CA GLU A 115 -10.57 4.88 13.37
C GLU A 115 -11.08 5.70 12.17
N THR A 116 -10.70 6.99 12.13
CA THR A 116 -11.04 7.85 10.99
C THR A 116 -9.89 7.84 10.00
N LEU A 117 -10.02 6.98 8.98
CA LEU A 117 -9.06 6.87 7.89
C LEU A 117 -9.60 7.56 6.63
N GLN A 118 -8.70 8.18 5.88
CA GLN A 118 -8.99 8.80 4.60
C GLN A 118 -8.00 8.30 3.55
N LEU A 119 -8.45 8.12 2.30
CA LEU A 119 -7.54 7.80 1.21
C LEU A 119 -6.56 8.97 1.01
N SER A 120 -5.27 8.72 0.74
CA SER A 120 -4.30 9.79 0.50
C SER A 120 -4.77 10.73 -0.63
N ALA A 121 -4.57 12.04 -0.46
CA ALA A 121 -4.97 13.04 -1.45
C ALA A 121 -4.33 12.82 -2.83
N ILE A 122 -3.14 12.20 -2.88
CA ILE A 122 -2.45 11.83 -4.12
C ILE A 122 -3.28 10.81 -4.91
N GLN A 123 -3.78 9.78 -4.24
CA GLN A 123 -4.58 8.72 -4.87
C GLN A 123 -5.99 9.23 -5.22
N GLN A 124 -6.58 10.08 -4.37
CA GLN A 124 -7.84 10.74 -4.69
C GLN A 124 -7.73 11.60 -5.96
N ALA A 125 -6.64 12.36 -6.11
CA ALA A 125 -6.41 13.21 -7.27
C ALA A 125 -6.21 12.40 -8.57
N ALA A 126 -5.65 11.19 -8.47
CA ALA A 126 -5.50 10.28 -9.61
C ALA A 126 -6.82 9.61 -10.05
N GLY A 127 -7.83 9.54 -9.18
CA GLY A 127 -9.18 9.07 -9.51
C GLY A 127 -9.18 7.65 -10.08
N GLU A 128 -9.79 7.46 -11.25
CA GLU A 128 -9.88 6.14 -11.90
C GLU A 128 -8.52 5.58 -12.36
N ASN A 129 -7.50 6.44 -12.48
CA ASN A 129 -6.14 6.05 -12.84
C ASN A 129 -5.27 5.70 -11.62
N SER A 130 -5.83 5.73 -10.41
CA SER A 130 -5.11 5.36 -9.19
C SER A 130 -4.99 3.85 -9.02
N LEU A 131 -3.90 3.39 -8.42
CA LEU A 131 -3.80 2.03 -7.88
C LEU A 131 -4.83 1.73 -6.77
N ALA A 132 -5.45 2.75 -6.18
CA ALA A 132 -6.54 2.65 -5.21
C ALA A 132 -7.93 2.81 -5.83
N ASN A 133 -8.06 2.84 -7.16
CA ASN A 133 -9.36 2.95 -7.81
C ASN A 133 -10.30 1.84 -7.32
N GLY A 134 -11.50 2.22 -6.87
CA GLY A 134 -12.52 1.30 -6.33
C GLY A 134 -12.34 0.92 -4.85
N VAL A 135 -11.33 1.45 -4.15
CA VAL A 135 -11.20 1.28 -2.69
C VAL A 135 -12.39 1.93 -1.97
N GLN A 136 -12.94 1.21 -1.01
CA GLN A 136 -14.06 1.67 -0.19
C GLN A 136 -13.64 1.75 1.28
N ILE A 137 -13.94 2.88 1.92
CA ILE A 137 -13.74 3.10 3.35
C ILE A 137 -15.11 3.36 3.94
N ALA A 138 -15.63 2.40 4.70
CA ALA A 138 -16.92 2.53 5.38
C ALA A 138 -16.78 3.41 6.63
N ALA A 139 -17.90 4.00 7.06
CA ALA A 139 -17.94 4.87 8.23
C ALA A 139 -17.58 4.15 9.55
N ASP A 140 -17.69 2.83 9.58
CA ASP A 140 -17.29 2.01 10.72
C ASP A 140 -15.79 1.69 10.75
N GLY A 141 -15.00 2.15 9.77
CA GLY A 141 -13.57 1.88 9.64
C GLY A 141 -13.24 0.63 8.82
N THR A 142 -14.24 -0.06 8.27
CA THR A 142 -14.03 -1.20 7.37
C THR A 142 -13.49 -0.72 6.03
N VAL A 143 -12.39 -1.32 5.57
CA VAL A 143 -11.77 -1.03 4.28
C VAL A 143 -11.92 -2.22 3.36
N THR A 144 -12.38 -1.97 2.13
CA THR A 144 -12.43 -2.97 1.06
C THR A 144 -11.54 -2.55 -0.10
N LEU A 145 -10.61 -3.44 -0.48
CA LEU A 145 -9.69 -3.28 -1.60
C LEU A 145 -10.13 -4.17 -2.77
N PRO A 146 -10.22 -3.64 -4.00
CA PRO A 146 -10.33 -4.44 -5.22
C PRO A 146 -9.10 -5.34 -5.44
N ALA A 147 -9.22 -6.30 -6.35
CA ALA A 147 -8.10 -7.12 -6.80
C ALA A 147 -6.93 -6.26 -7.32
N TRP A 148 -5.69 -6.68 -7.05
CA TRP A 148 -4.46 -6.05 -7.55
C TRP A 148 -4.36 -4.53 -7.29
N SER A 149 -4.73 -4.09 -6.09
CA SER A 149 -4.79 -2.67 -5.72
C SER A 149 -3.76 -2.29 -4.64
N VAL A 150 -3.44 -0.99 -4.57
CA VAL A 150 -2.60 -0.40 -3.53
C VAL A 150 -3.29 0.84 -2.98
N ALA A 151 -3.52 0.87 -1.67
CA ALA A 151 -4.11 2.01 -0.96
C ALA A 151 -3.18 2.51 0.14
N VAL A 152 -2.99 3.82 0.20
CA VAL A 152 -2.41 4.53 1.34
C VAL A 152 -3.53 5.29 2.01
N LEU A 153 -3.83 4.87 3.24
CA LEU A 153 -4.81 5.52 4.08
C LEU A 153 -4.08 6.36 5.13
N GLU A 154 -4.57 7.56 5.34
CA GLU A 154 -4.03 8.55 6.24
C GLU A 154 -4.99 8.73 7.41
N MET A 155 -4.47 8.79 8.64
CA MET A 155 -5.21 9.18 9.83
C MET A 155 -4.93 10.66 10.08
N PRO A 156 -5.84 11.59 9.72
CA PRO A 156 -5.58 13.01 9.85
C PRO A 156 -5.39 13.41 11.31
N GLN A 157 -4.36 14.20 11.58
CA GLN A 157 -4.14 14.78 12.89
C GLN A 157 -5.13 15.94 13.14
N GLY A 158 -5.66 16.01 14.36
CA GLY A 158 -6.49 17.12 14.82
C GLY A 158 -5.67 18.31 15.34
N ASP A 159 -6.22 19.05 16.31
CA ASP A 159 -5.55 20.21 16.92
C ASP A 159 -4.25 19.84 17.67
N ALA A 160 -4.11 18.58 18.06
CA ALA A 160 -2.95 18.03 18.76
C ALA A 160 -2.67 16.60 18.27
N GLN A 161 -1.46 16.11 18.53
CA GLN A 161 -1.06 14.73 18.25
C GLN A 161 -1.99 13.76 18.97
N GLY A 162 -2.59 12.85 18.21
CA GLY A 162 -3.56 11.86 18.67
C GLY A 162 -2.95 10.53 19.07
N ALA A 163 -3.81 9.51 19.15
CA ALA A 163 -3.42 8.17 19.58
C ALA A 163 -2.60 7.40 18.54
N GLY A 164 -2.82 7.71 17.25
CA GLY A 164 -2.15 7.05 16.13
C GLY A 164 -2.47 5.57 15.99
N LEU A 165 -1.49 4.82 15.49
CA LEU A 165 -1.59 3.40 15.15
C LEU A 165 -0.50 2.61 15.91
N PRO A 166 -0.60 2.50 17.24
CA PRO A 166 0.50 1.99 18.06
C PRO A 166 0.86 0.55 17.70
N VAL A 167 2.17 0.28 17.68
CA VAL A 167 2.72 -1.07 17.50
C VAL A 167 2.18 -2.02 18.57
N SER A 168 1.69 -3.18 18.13
CA SER A 168 1.20 -4.24 19.01
C SER A 168 2.32 -4.80 19.89
N SER A 169 1.98 -5.13 21.14
CA SER A 169 2.89 -5.91 21.99
C SER A 169 2.88 -7.36 21.49
N LYS A 170 4.07 -7.93 21.24
CA LYS A 170 4.28 -9.26 20.67
C LYS A 170 4.99 -10.18 21.65
#